data_AF-A0A7C6KXB6-F1
#
_entry.id   AF-A0A7C6KXB6-F1
#
_cell.length_a   1.000
_cell.length_b   1.000
_cell.length_c   1.000
_cell.angle_alpha   90.00
_cell.angle_beta   90.00
_cell.angle_gamma   90.00
#
_symmetry.space_group_name_H-M   'P 1'
#
loop_
_entity.id
_entity.type
_entity.pdbx_description
1 polymer ?
#
loop_
_entity_poly.entity_id
_entity_poly.type
_entity_poly.pdbx_seq_one_letter_code
_entity_poly.pdbx_strand_id
1 'polypeptide(L)' 'MTVAVIILLIVLFSVFGLPIYQRGEKKEFFVFTFLFMLGAVYLISLVSDFELPNPTNLIIKTHQPALQLLEKLLPIFDK' A
#
# COMPACT_ATOMS: atom_id res chain seq x y z
N MET A 1 -3.55 15.88 14.94
CA MET A 1 -3.20 15.79 13.50
C MET A 1 -4.02 14.74 12.77
N THR A 2 -4.09 13.50 13.25
CA THR A 2 -4.81 12.38 12.61
C THR A 2 -6.29 12.66 12.32
N VAL A 3 -7.01 13.30 13.24
CA VAL A 3 -8.43 13.67 13.04
C VAL A 3 -8.61 14.66 11.89
N ALA A 4 -7.72 15.66 11.76
CA ALA A 4 -7.78 16.64 10.68
C ALA A 4 -7.53 16.00 9.30
N VAL A 5 -6.64 15.01 9.24
CA VAL A 5 -6.37 14.22 8.03
C VAL A 5 -7.58 13.39 7.63
N ILE A 6 -8.24 12.74 8.58
CA ILE A 6 -9.46 11.96 8.32
C ILE A 6 -10.58 12.88 7.79
N ILE A 7 -10.77 14.05 8.41
CA ILE A 7 -11.75 15.04 7.94
C ILE A 7 -11.42 15.51 6.52
N LEU A 8 -10.14 15.81 6.22
CA LEU A 8 -9.70 16.21 4.88
C LEU A 8 -9.99 15.12 3.84
N LEU A 9 -9.70 13.85 4.15
CA LEU A 9 -9.99 12.72 3.27
C LEU A 9 -11.50 12.60 3.00
N ILE A 10 -12.34 12.71 4.02
CA ILE A 10 -13.80 12.66 3.85
C ILE A 10 -14.29 13.80 2.94
N VAL A 11 -13.77 15.02 3.13
CA VAL A 11 -14.11 16.17 2.29
C VAL A 11 -13.68 15.94 0.85
N LEU A 12 -12.45 15.49 0.61
CA LEU A 12 -11.96 15.17 -0.74
C LEU A 12 -12.79 14.08 -1.41
N PHE A 13 -13.09 13.00 -0.70
CA PHE A 13 -13.95 11.94 -1.22
C PHE A 13 -15.35 12.45 -1.58
N SER A 14 -15.90 13.35 -0.77
CA SER A 14 -17.24 13.91 -0.99
C SER A 14 -17.27 14.86 -2.20
N VAL A 15 -16.23 15.67 -2.38
CA VAL A 15 -16.13 16.62 -3.50
C VAL A 15 -15.90 15.91 -4.84
N PHE A 16 -15.11 14.83 -4.86
CA PHE A 16 -14.72 14.16 -6.10
C PHE A 16 -15.45 12.84 -6.35
N GLY A 17 -15.67 12.02 -5.32
CA GLY A 17 -16.31 10.71 -5.44
C GLY A 17 -17.82 10.78 -5.58
N LEU A 18 -18.49 11.67 -4.85
CA LEU A 18 -19.95 11.79 -4.87
C LEU A 18 -20.49 12.19 -6.26
N PRO A 19 -19.89 13.15 -6.99
CA PRO A 19 -20.32 13.47 -8.35
C PRO A 19 -20.15 12.31 -9.33
N ILE A 20 -19.06 11.54 -9.22
CA ILE A 20 -18.82 10.38 -10.10
C ILE A 20 -19.86 9.29 -9.82
N TYR A 21 -20.20 9.06 -8.55
CA TYR A 21 -21.28 8.13 -8.17
C TYR A 21 -22.63 8.57 -8.73
N GLN A 22 -22.96 9.86 -8.63
CA GLN A 22 -24.23 10.42 -9.12
C GLN A 22 -24.37 10.36 -10.65
N ARG A 23 -23.27 10.39 -11.40
CA ARG A 23 -23.27 10.24 -12.87
C ARG A 23 -23.56 8.81 -13.33
N GLY A 24 -23.61 7.83 -12.44
CA GLY A 24 -23.82 6.42 -12.80
C GLY A 24 -22.58 5.75 -13.41
N GLU A 25 -21.43 6.43 -13.34
CA GLU A 25 -20.12 6.03 -13.85
C GLU A 25 -19.48 4.99 -12.93
N LYS A 26 -20.08 3.80 -12.83
CA LYS A 26 -19.70 2.76 -11.86
C LYS A 26 -18.24 2.32 -11.97
N LYS A 27 -17.69 2.29 -13.20
CA LYS A 27 -16.30 1.90 -13.45
C LYS A 27 -15.34 2.99 -13.01
N GLU A 28 -15.57 4.25 -13.39
CA GLU A 28 -14.74 5.36 -12.92
C GLU A 28 -14.85 5.53 -11.40
N PHE A 29 -16.04 5.36 -10.83
CA PHE A 29 -16.23 5.40 -9.38
C PHE A 29 -15.42 4.33 -8.66
N PHE A 30 -15.39 3.11 -9.20
CA PHE A 30 -14.60 2.02 -8.65
C PHE A 30 -13.09 2.32 -8.72
N VAL A 31 -12.60 2.76 -9.89
CA VAL A 31 -11.18 3.13 -10.08
C VAL A 31 -10.80 4.29 -9.16
N PHE A 32 -11.63 5.32 -9.09
CA PHE A 32 -11.43 6.46 -8.19
C PHE A 32 -11.36 6.00 -6.73
N THR A 33 -12.32 5.21 -6.27
CA THR A 33 -12.37 4.73 -4.88
C THR A 33 -11.15 3.88 -4.54
N PHE A 34 -10.71 3.02 -5.47
CA PHE A 34 -9.51 2.22 -5.31
C PHE A 34 -8.25 3.08 -5.16
N LEU A 35 -8.05 4.04 -6.07
CA LEU A 35 -6.90 4.95 -6.03
C LEU A 35 -6.95 5.85 -4.78
N PHE A 36 -8.14 6.31 -4.40
CA PHE A 36 -8.35 7.12 -3.22
C PHE A 36 -7.98 6.36 -1.94
N MET A 37 -8.36 5.08 -1.83
CA MET A 37 -8.00 4.23 -0.70
C MET A 37 -6.48 4.03 -0.59
N LEU A 38 -5.79 3.79 -1.72
CA LEU A 38 -4.33 3.68 -1.73
C LEU A 38 -3.66 4.96 -1.24
N GLY A 39 -4.11 6.12 -1.74
CA GLY A 39 -3.62 7.43 -1.30
C GLY A 39 -3.89 7.69 0.18
N ALA A 40 -5.08 7.33 0.67
CA ALA A 40 -5.45 7.49 2.07
C ALA A 40 -4.55 6.65 3.00
N VAL A 41 -4.30 5.38 2.65
CA VAL A 41 -3.40 4.51 3.43
C VAL A 41 -1.98 5.07 3.48
N TYR A 42 -1.46 5.54 2.35
CA TYR A 42 -0.14 6.16 2.29
C TYR A 42 -0.05 7.42 3.17
N LEU A 43 -1.06 8.28 3.10
CA LEU A 43 -1.09 9.54 3.85
C LEU A 43 -1.26 9.31 5.36
N ILE A 44 -2.04 8.29 5.75
CA ILE A 44 -2.17 7.86 7.15
C ILE A 44 -0.83 7.29 7.65
N SER A 45 -0.15 6.44 6.88
CA SER A 45 1.16 5.91 7.25
C SER A 45 2.18 7.02 7.49
N LEU A 46 2.24 8.02 6.61
CA LEU A 46 3.10 9.20 6.75
C LEU A 46 2.84 9.99 8.03
N VAL A 47 1.57 10.16 8.41
CA VAL A 47 1.19 11.00 9.56
C VAL A 47 1.22 10.21 10.88
N SER A 48 1.15 8.89 10.82
CA SER A 48 1.15 8.01 11.99
C SER A 48 2.54 7.50 12.39
N ASP A 49 3.62 7.96 11.75
CA ASP A 49 4.97 7.37 11.85
C ASP A 49 4.96 5.84 11.66
N PHE A 50 3.95 5.35 10.93
CA PHE A 50 3.80 3.94 10.67
C PHE A 50 4.74 3.62 9.53
N GLU A 51 5.93 3.12 9.84
CA GLU A 51 6.86 2.62 8.84
C GLU A 51 6.15 1.56 8.01
N LEU A 52 5.74 1.92 6.79
CA LEU A 52 5.32 0.93 5.81
C LEU A 52 6.48 -0.04 5.67
N PRO A 53 6.27 -1.36 5.88
CA PRO A 53 7.36 -2.31 5.80
C PRO A 53 8.02 -2.16 4.44
N ASN A 54 9.30 -1.78 4.44
CA ASN A 54 10.04 -1.53 3.21
C ASN A 54 9.86 -2.74 2.28
N PRO A 55 9.30 -2.56 1.07
CA PRO A 55 9.00 -3.68 0.18
C PRO A 55 10.26 -4.49 -0.12
N THR A 56 11.43 -3.84 -0.18
CA THR A 56 12.73 -4.51 -0.33
C THR A 56 13.04 -5.41 0.86
N ASN A 57 12.81 -4.94 2.10
CA ASN A 57 12.99 -5.77 3.30
C ASN A 57 12.01 -6.95 3.35
N LEU A 58 10.79 -6.75 2.83
CA LEU A 58 9.78 -7.80 2.78
C LEU A 58 10.13 -8.87 1.74
N ILE A 59 10.66 -8.47 0.58
CA ILE A 59 11.21 -9.36 -0.45
C ILE A 59 12.43 -10.13 0.08
N ILE A 60 13.37 -9.44 0.72
CA ILE A 60 14.55 -10.08 1.32
C ILE A 60 14.11 -11.11 2.36
N LYS A 61 13.19 -10.75 3.26
CA LYS A 61 12.71 -11.66 4.32
C LYS A 61 11.97 -12.88 3.77
N THR A 62 11.21 -12.72 2.68
CA THR A 62 10.51 -13.84 2.02
C THR A 62 11.46 -14.78 1.28
N HIS A 63 12.57 -14.27 0.71
CA HIS A 63 13.54 -15.06 -0.03
C HIS A 63 14.74 -15.51 0.81
N GLN A 64 14.87 -15.00 2.04
CA GLN A 64 15.88 -15.38 3.02
C GLN A 64 15.99 -16.90 3.26
N PRO A 65 14.89 -17.68 3.39
CA PRO A 65 15.01 -19.13 3.53
C PRO A 65 15.58 -19.80 2.29
N ALA A 66 15.27 -19.31 1.08
CA ALA A 66 15.83 -19.83 -0.16
C ALA A 66 17.34 -19.52 -0.28
N LEU A 67 17.76 -18.32 0.12
CA LEU A 67 19.18 -17.94 0.21
C LEU A 67 19.94 -18.81 1.20
N GLN A 68 19.37 -19.09 2.38
CA GLN A 68 20.00 -19.98 3.37
C GLN A 68 20.10 -21.43 2.91
N LEU A 69 19.12 -21.93 2.13
CA LEU A 69 19.19 -23.24 1.52
C LEU A 69 20.26 -23.27 0.42
N LEU A 70 20.35 -22.22 -0.40
CA LEU A 70 21.38 -22.09 -1.43
C LEU A 70 22.79 -22.05 -0.82
N GLU A 71 23.00 -21.27 0.25
CA GLU A 71 24.28 -21.21 0.99
C GLU A 71 24.65 -22.55 1.62
N LYS A 72 23.68 -23.36 2.06
CA LYS A 72 23.93 -24.71 2.60
C LYS A 72 24.26 -25.74 1.51
N LEU A 73 23.73 -25.56 0.31
CA LEU A 73 23.95 -26.46 -0.84
C LEU A 73 25.20 -26.08 -1.65
N LEU A 74 25.60 -24.81 -1.67
CA LEU A 74 26.81 -24.31 -2.31
C LEU A 74 28.10 -25.06 -1.92
N PRO A 75 28.40 -25.37 -0.64
CA PRO A 75 29.59 -26.13 -0.27
C PRO A 75 29.56 -27.61 -0.69
N ILE A 76 28.46 -28.09 -1.28
CA ILE A 76 28.33 -29.47 -1.80
C ILE A 76 28.77 -29.53 -3.28
N PHE A 77 28.72 -28.43 -4.02
CA PHE A 77 29.09 -28.38 -5.44
C PHE A 77 30.59 -28.11 -5.71
N ASP A 78 31.37 -27.85 -4.67
CA ASP A 78 32.81 -27.57 -4.73
C ASP A 78 33.70 -28.83 -4.49
N LYS A 79 33.12 -30.04 -4.62
CA LYS A 79 33.80 -31.33 -4.49
C LYS A 79 33.70 -32.20 -5.74
#